data_AF-A0A927DJP8-F1
#
_entry.id   AF-A0A927DJP8-F1
#
_cell.length_a   1.000
_cell.length_b   1.000
_cell.length_c   1.000
_cell.angle_alpha   90.00
_cell.angle_beta   90.00
_cell.angle_gamma   90.00
#
_symmetry.space_group_name_H-M   'P 1'
#
loop_
_entity.id
_entity.type
_entity.pdbx_description
1 polymer ?
#
loop_
_entity_poly.entity_id
_entity_poly.type
_entity_poly.pdbx_seq_one_letter_code
_entity_poly.pdbx_strand_id
1 'polypeptide(L)' 'MTGHALDRSAHYLREALSVWLSTGEEINYSAEDSDILTAIGFRPDAASRVDNQEKYTPAQSLIYARRRTELAGR' A
#
# COMPACT_ATOMS: atom_id res chain seq x y z
N MET A 1 10.01 28.08 -13.50
CA MET A 1 10.49 27.37 -14.72
C MET A 1 11.00 25.95 -14.45
N THR A 2 11.22 25.53 -13.20
CA THR A 2 11.76 24.19 -12.85
C THR A 2 10.73 23.04 -12.94
N GLY A 3 9.43 23.31 -12.73
CA GLY A 3 8.38 22.29 -12.81
C GLY A 3 8.31 21.58 -14.17
N HIS A 4 8.38 22.33 -15.27
CA HIS A 4 8.33 21.75 -16.62
C HIS A 4 9.53 20.87 -16.98
N ALA A 5 10.69 21.10 -16.38
CA ALA A 5 11.88 20.28 -16.61
C ALA A 5 11.78 18.94 -15.87
N LEU A 6 11.32 18.98 -14.61
CA LEU A 6 11.07 17.77 -13.83
C LEU A 6 9.95 16.93 -14.43
N ASP A 7 8.85 17.54 -14.86
CA ASP A 7 7.74 16.84 -15.53
C ASP A 7 8.22 16.13 -16.81
N ARG A 8 9.04 16.80 -17.61
CA ARG A 8 9.61 16.21 -18.82
C ARG A 8 10.57 15.05 -18.49
N SER A 9 11.39 15.16 -17.45
CA SER A 9 12.26 14.05 -17.01
C SER A 9 11.46 12.86 -16.50
N ALA A 10 10.40 13.09 -15.71
CA ALA A 10 9.53 12.04 -15.21
C ALA A 10 8.80 11.32 -16.35
N HIS A 11 8.38 12.07 -17.39
CA HIS A 11 7.80 11.49 -18.59
C HIS A 11 8.78 10.55 -19.30
N TYR A 12 10.02 10.99 -19.56
CA TYR A 12 11.02 10.12 -20.19
C TYR A 12 11.36 8.87 -19.36
N LEU A 13 11.48 9.01 -18.03
CA LEU A 13 11.71 7.87 -17.14
C LEU A 13 10.56 6.87 -17.19
N ARG A 14 9.31 7.34 -17.25
CA ARG A 14 8.13 6.48 -17.37
C ARG A 14 8.11 5.71 -18.69
N GLU A 15 8.44 6.35 -19.80
CA GLU A 15 8.48 5.70 -21.11
C GLU A 15 9.59 4.63 -21.16
N ALA A 16 10.80 4.97 -20.70
CA ALA A 16 11.91 4.02 -20.63
C ALA A 16 11.58 2.80 -19.74
N LEU A 17 10.96 3.04 -18.58
CA LEU A 17 10.51 1.98 -17.69
C LEU A 17 9.44 1.10 -18.36
N SER A 18 8.50 1.69 -19.09
CA SER A 18 7.43 0.95 -19.78
C SER A 18 8.00 0.02 -20.86
N VAL A 19 9.00 0.48 -21.61
CA VAL A 19 9.73 -0.35 -22.59
C VAL A 19 10.46 -1.49 -21.88
N TRP A 20 11.15 -1.24 -20.77
CA TRP A 20 11.82 -2.30 -20.02
C TRP A 20 10.83 -3.33 -19.45
N LEU A 21 9.71 -2.89 -18.86
CA LEU A 21 8.66 -3.79 -18.36
C LEU A 21 8.05 -4.67 -19.46
N SER A 22 8.00 -4.18 -20.70
CA SER A 22 7.49 -4.96 -21.84
C SER A 22 8.37 -6.16 -22.23
N THR A 23 9.61 -6.22 -21.72
CA THR A 23 10.50 -7.37 -21.92
C THR A 23 10.05 -8.60 -21.14
N GLY A 24 9.22 -8.43 -20.11
CA GLY A 24 8.68 -9.52 -19.30
C GLY A 24 9.67 -10.16 -18.33
N GLU A 25 10.77 -9.49 -18.01
CA GLU A 25 11.72 -9.95 -17.00
C GLU A 25 11.05 -10.04 -15.61
N GLU A 26 11.40 -11.08 -14.84
CA GLU A 26 10.85 -11.26 -13.50
C GLU A 26 11.43 -10.21 -12.54
N ILE A 27 10.52 -9.50 -11.85
CA ILE A 27 10.90 -8.45 -10.91
C ILE A 27 10.87 -9.02 -9.49
N ASN A 28 12.04 -9.20 -8.93
CA ASN A 28 12.23 -9.67 -7.56
C ASN A 28 12.47 -8.50 -6.60
N TYR A 29 12.22 -8.74 -5.31
CA TYR A 29 12.58 -7.78 -4.27
C TYR A 29 14.09 -7.56 -4.19
N SER A 30 14.50 -6.39 -3.73
CA SER A 30 15.90 -6.13 -3.38
C SER A 30 16.36 -7.11 -2.30
N ALA A 31 17.60 -7.58 -2.40
CA ALA A 31 18.17 -8.52 -1.44
C ALA A 31 18.15 -8.00 0.01
N GLU A 32 18.22 -6.69 0.20
CA GLU A 32 18.20 -6.05 1.53
C GLU A 32 16.85 -6.23 2.25
N ASP A 33 15.74 -6.17 1.52
CA ASP A 33 14.38 -6.18 2.09
C ASP A 33 13.58 -7.44 1.75
N SER A 34 14.19 -8.39 1.03
CA SER A 34 13.50 -9.55 0.46
C SER A 34 12.77 -10.37 1.52
N ASP A 35 13.41 -10.62 2.66
CA ASP A 35 12.85 -11.44 3.74
C ASP A 35 11.57 -10.83 4.30
N ILE A 36 11.58 -9.52 4.55
CA ILE A 36 10.43 -8.79 5.09
C ILE A 36 9.32 -8.71 4.05
N LEU A 37 9.64 -8.29 2.82
CA LEU A 37 8.65 -8.09 1.76
C LEU A 37 7.99 -9.40 1.32
N THR A 38 8.75 -10.50 1.35
CA THR A 38 8.22 -11.85 1.10
C THR A 38 7.35 -12.30 2.25
N ALA A 39 7.78 -12.13 3.51
CA ALA A 39 7.04 -12.58 4.68
C ALA A 39 5.68 -11.87 4.85
N ILE A 40 5.60 -10.57 4.56
CA ILE A 40 4.33 -9.81 4.64
C ILE A 40 3.40 -10.07 3.45
N GLY A 41 3.95 -10.57 2.33
CA GLY A 41 3.24 -10.77 1.09
C GLY A 41 2.96 -9.46 0.32
N PHE A 42 2.76 -9.57 -0.99
CA PHE A 42 2.62 -8.41 -1.88
C PHE A 42 1.36 -7.57 -1.61
N ARG A 43 0.28 -8.20 -1.12
CA ARG A 43 -0.99 -7.54 -0.80
C ARG A 43 -1.60 -8.17 0.45
N PRO A 44 -2.34 -7.38 1.25
CA PRO A 44 -3.20 -7.93 2.29
C PRO A 44 -4.18 -8.95 1.70
N ASP A 45 -4.53 -9.96 2.48
CA ASP A 45 -5.49 -10.97 2.09
C ASP A 45 -6.87 -10.34 1.80
N ALA A 46 -7.66 -11.03 0.97
CA ALA A 46 -8.95 -10.52 0.52
C ALA A 46 -9.95 -10.35 1.67
N ALA A 47 -9.90 -11.19 2.70
CA ALA A 47 -10.82 -11.10 3.84
C ALA A 47 -10.55 -9.83 4.65
N SER A 48 -9.29 -9.55 4.98
CA SER A 48 -8.87 -8.31 5.63
C SER A 48 -9.32 -7.06 4.86
N ARG A 49 -9.25 -7.08 3.53
CA ARG A 49 -9.73 -5.96 2.69
C ARG A 49 -11.26 -5.77 2.77
N VAL A 50 -12.02 -6.86 2.82
CA VAL A 50 -13.49 -6.82 2.90
C VAL A 50 -13.92 -6.38 4.29
N ASP A 51 -13.30 -6.92 5.34
CA ASP A 51 -13.60 -6.60 6.74
C ASP A 51 -13.38 -5.10 7.05
N ASN A 52 -12.42 -4.46 6.38
CA ASN A 52 -12.10 -3.04 6.54
C ASN A 52 -12.75 -2.13 5.48
N GLN A 53 -13.70 -2.63 4.68
CA GLN A 53 -14.34 -1.83 3.63
C GLN A 53 -15.35 -0.82 4.19
N GLU A 54 -16.02 -1.14 5.29
CA GLU A 54 -16.95 -0.24 5.95
C GLU A 54 -16.20 0.93 6.62
N LYS A 55 -16.68 2.16 6.39
CA LYS A 55 -16.11 3.36 7.00
C LYS A 55 -16.98 3.84 8.14
N TYR A 56 -16.37 4.03 9.31
CA TYR A 56 -17.03 4.59 10.47
C TYR A 56 -16.70 6.07 10.62
N THR A 57 -17.70 6.84 11.04
CA THR A 57 -17.50 8.24 11.45
C THR A 57 -16.66 8.28 12.73
N PRO A 58 -15.94 9.39 13.00
CA PRO A 58 -15.18 9.53 14.25
C PRO A 58 -16.02 9.27 15.51
N ALA A 59 -17.30 9.67 15.51
CA ALA A 59 -18.21 9.44 16.64
C ALA A 59 -18.50 7.94 16.85
N GLN A 60 -18.71 7.17 15.77
CA GLN A 60 -18.92 5.72 15.84
C GLN A 60 -17.67 5.00 16.36
N SER A 61 -16.48 5.40 15.91
CA SER A 61 -15.21 4.82 16.37
C SER A 61 -14.96 5.08 17.86
N LEU A 62 -15.30 6.27 18.37
CA LEU A 62 -15.20 6.59 19.80
C LEU A 62 -16.13 5.73 20.65
N ILE A 63 -17.37 5.52 20.19
CA ILE A 63 -18.33 4.65 20.87
C ILE A 63 -17.84 3.21 20.86
N TYR A 64 -17.33 2.71 19.72
CA TYR A 64 -16.76 1.37 19.61
C TYR A 64 -15.58 1.16 20.55
N ALA A 65 -14.61 2.09 20.57
CA ALA A 65 -13.44 2.01 21.44
C ALA A 65 -13.83 1.96 22.92
N ARG A 66 -14.77 2.82 23.35
CA ARG A 66 -15.30 2.81 24.72
C ARG A 66 -15.92 1.45 25.08
N ARG A 67 -16.79 0.93 24.21
CA ARG A 67 -17.42 -0.39 24.42
C ARG A 67 -16.40 -1.52 24.47
N ARG A 68 -15.36 -1.48 23.64
CA ARG A 68 -14.26 -2.46 23.66
C ARG A 68 -13.50 -2.45 24.98
N THR A 69 -13.22 -1.27 25.54
CA THR A 69 -12.58 -1.15 26.86
C THR A 69 -13.48 -1.69 27.98
N GLU A 70 -14.77 -1.36 27.96
CA GLU A 70 -15.75 -1.88 28.93
C GLU A 70 -15.90 -3.41 28.86
N LEU A 71 -15.77 -4.00 27.66
CA LEU A 71 -15.79 -5.45 27.46
C LEU A 71 -14.49 -6.14 27.93
N ALA A 72 -13.34 -5.51 27.75
CA ALA A 72 -12.04 -6.08 28.13
C ALA A 72 -11.74 -5.96 29.64
N GLY A 73 -12.43 -5.07 30.35
CA GLY A 73 -12.33 -4.92 31.81
C GLY A 73 -13.28 -5.81 32.61
N ARG A 74 -14.02 -6.71 31.95
CA ARG A 74 -14.84 -7.76 32.57
C ARG A 74 -14.11 -9.08 32.56
#